data_AF-A0A847YD28-F1
#
_entry.id   AF-A0A847YD28-F1
#
_cell.length_a   1.000
_cell.length_b   1.000
_cell.length_c   1.000
_cell.angle_alpha   90.00
_cell.angle_beta   90.00
_cell.angle_gamma   90.00
#
_symmetry.space_group_name_H-M   'P 1'
#
loop_
_entity.id
_entity.type
_entity.pdbx_description
1 polymer ?
#
loop_
_entity_poly.entity_id
_entity_poly.type
_entity_poly.pdbx_seq_one_letter_code
_entity_poly.pdbx_strand_id
1 'polypeptide(L)'
;RSEEALPMLGKILAKRHGFRCTVLFAIDPETGEIDPLNVTNIAGLELLDSADLMIIFTRFRNLPDEQMACIDRYVKSGKPIIGLRTATHAFNIPADRAFARYSFNSKEWDGGFGRQILGETWISHHGAHNKESTRGVIAPGMENHPIVRGCEDIWGPTDVYTVRLPLPGDSQPLVLGQVLTGMSPHDPPLSGPKNDPMMPVAWTKTYQGENGKVGRVFTTTMGAAVDLKSEGLRRLLVNAAYWCMGMEDKIPPRADVETVGPYEPSYFGFGAFRKGLRPKDYAME
;
A
#
# COMPACT_ATOMS: atom_id res chain seq x y z
N ARG A 1 7.51 5.74 -6.43
CA ARG A 1 6.78 6.99 -6.15
C ARG A 1 5.99 6.88 -4.84
N SER A 2 6.46 6.09 -3.87
CA SER A 2 5.93 6.13 -2.51
C SER A 2 6.29 7.45 -1.83
N GLU A 3 7.43 8.02 -2.21
CA GLU A 3 7.93 9.34 -1.84
C GLU A 3 7.02 10.51 -2.24
N GLU A 4 6.08 10.32 -3.18
CA GLU A 4 5.06 11.32 -3.54
C GLU A 4 3.67 10.93 -3.02
N ALA A 5 3.34 9.63 -3.06
CA ALA A 5 2.06 9.11 -2.62
C ALA A 5 1.81 9.24 -1.11
N LEU A 6 2.79 8.84 -0.29
CA LEU A 6 2.64 8.81 1.17
C LEU A 6 2.57 10.21 1.79
N PRO A 7 3.35 11.21 1.35
CA PRO A 7 3.16 12.58 1.81
C PRO A 7 1.77 13.13 1.52
N MET A 8 1.24 12.92 0.31
CA MET A 8 -0.10 13.37 -0.04
C MET A 8 -1.16 12.70 0.84
N LEU A 9 -1.10 11.37 0.97
CA LEU A 9 -2.04 10.63 1.83
C LEU A 9 -1.93 11.05 3.30
N GLY A 10 -0.70 11.19 3.81
CA GLY A 10 -0.42 11.62 5.17
C GLY A 10 -0.97 13.02 5.46
N LYS A 11 -0.88 13.94 4.49
CA LYS A 11 -1.47 15.29 4.60
C LYS A 11 -3.00 15.25 4.66
N ILE A 12 -3.66 14.41 3.84
CA ILE A 12 -5.11 14.22 3.91
C ILE A 12 -5.50 13.71 5.30
N LEU A 13 -4.89 12.60 5.74
CA LEU A 13 -5.17 12.00 7.04
C LEU A 13 -4.95 12.99 8.20
N ALA A 14 -3.89 13.80 8.13
CA ALA A 14 -3.59 14.75 9.19
C ALA A 14 -4.51 15.98 9.20
N LYS A 15 -4.66 16.66 8.06
CA LYS A 15 -5.36 17.96 8.02
C LYS A 15 -6.87 17.83 7.87
N ARG A 16 -7.37 16.76 7.23
CA ARG A 16 -8.81 16.54 7.04
C ARG A 16 -9.42 15.66 8.12
N HIS A 17 -8.65 14.75 8.71
CA HIS A 17 -9.15 13.73 9.65
C HIS A 17 -8.51 13.78 11.05
N GLY A 18 -7.52 14.65 11.27
CA GLY A 18 -6.93 14.89 12.59
C GLY A 18 -5.94 13.82 13.07
N PHE A 19 -5.51 12.90 12.21
CA PHE A 19 -4.50 11.92 12.56
C PHE A 19 -3.10 12.56 12.71
N ARG A 20 -2.30 12.06 13.65
CA ARG A 20 -0.88 12.41 13.69
C ARG A 20 -0.11 11.52 12.72
N CYS A 21 0.26 12.05 11.57
CA CYS A 21 0.98 11.30 10.53
C CYS A 21 2.46 11.70 10.47
N THR A 22 3.34 10.70 10.40
CA THR A 22 4.76 10.87 10.07
C THR A 22 5.06 10.03 8.84
N VAL A 23 5.73 10.61 7.85
CA VAL A 23 6.15 9.90 6.63
C VAL A 23 7.64 9.67 6.69
N LEU A 24 8.04 8.39 6.57
CA LEU A 24 9.44 7.98 6.49
C LEU A 24 9.80 7.71 5.04
N PHE A 25 11.01 8.06 4.66
CA PHE A 25 11.51 7.96 3.30
C PHE A 25 12.74 7.06 3.24
N ALA A 26 13.01 6.49 2.07
CA ALA A 26 14.34 6.00 1.77
C ALA A 26 15.27 7.21 1.59
N ILE A 27 16.36 7.26 2.36
CA ILE A 27 17.23 8.44 2.46
C ILE A 27 18.65 8.04 2.10
N ASP A 28 19.29 8.82 1.24
CA ASP A 28 20.74 8.80 1.10
C ASP A 28 21.38 9.37 2.39
N PRO A 29 22.11 8.54 3.16
CA PRO A 29 22.67 8.97 4.44
C PRO A 29 23.76 10.04 4.31
N GLU A 30 24.41 10.18 3.15
CA GLU A 30 25.47 11.17 2.94
C GLU A 30 24.88 12.56 2.66
N THR A 31 23.82 12.62 1.85
CA THR A 31 23.24 13.88 1.39
C THR A 31 22.01 14.32 2.18
N GLY A 32 21.32 13.38 2.83
CA GLY A 32 20.02 13.58 3.46
C GLY A 32 18.87 13.74 2.46
N GLU A 33 19.11 13.45 1.18
CA GLU A 33 18.09 13.50 0.12
C GLU A 33 17.25 12.23 0.11
N ILE A 34 16.01 12.36 -0.36
CA ILE A 34 15.11 11.25 -0.62
C ILE A 34 15.62 10.50 -1.85
N ASP A 35 16.02 9.26 -1.64
CA ASP A 35 16.45 8.35 -2.71
C ASP A 35 15.65 7.04 -2.66
N PRO A 36 14.59 6.90 -3.48
CA PRO A 36 13.84 5.67 -3.61
C PRO A 36 14.66 4.46 -4.08
N LEU A 37 15.83 4.66 -4.71
CA LEU A 37 16.75 3.60 -5.10
C LEU A 37 17.61 3.10 -3.94
N ASN A 38 17.75 3.87 -2.86
CA ASN A 38 18.45 3.42 -1.67
C ASN A 38 17.63 2.33 -0.95
N VAL A 39 18.01 1.07 -1.17
CA VAL A 39 17.32 -0.09 -0.58
C VAL A 39 17.72 -0.38 0.86
N THR A 40 18.72 0.30 1.41
CA THR A 40 19.37 -0.04 2.68
C THR A 40 19.16 0.99 3.80
N ASN A 41 18.39 2.06 3.58
CA ASN A 41 18.16 3.04 4.64
C ASN A 41 16.77 3.65 4.58
N ILE A 42 16.02 3.54 5.68
CA ILE A 42 14.83 4.33 5.98
C ILE A 42 15.02 4.93 7.38
N ALA A 43 15.33 6.23 7.44
CA ALA A 43 15.52 6.92 8.70
C ALA A 43 14.21 7.08 9.49
N GLY A 44 14.25 6.95 10.82
CA GLY A 44 13.12 7.19 11.71
C GLY A 44 12.23 5.97 12.01
N LEU A 45 12.65 4.75 11.66
CA LEU A 45 11.85 3.54 11.85
C LEU A 45 11.52 3.21 13.31
N GLU A 46 12.30 3.73 14.27
CA GLU A 46 12.01 3.66 15.71
C GLU A 46 10.66 4.31 16.08
N LEU A 47 10.14 5.24 15.27
CA LEU A 47 8.83 5.85 15.50
C LEU A 47 7.67 4.84 15.42
N LEU A 48 7.88 3.68 14.79
CA LEU A 48 6.93 2.57 14.78
C LEU A 48 6.59 2.06 16.19
N ASP A 49 7.51 2.18 17.16
CA ASP A 49 7.26 1.73 18.54
C ASP A 49 6.04 2.45 19.15
N SER A 50 5.82 3.72 18.78
CA SER A 50 4.68 4.54 19.22
C SER A 50 3.50 4.62 18.25
N ALA A 51 3.65 4.13 17.02
CA ALA A 51 2.60 4.24 16.00
C ALA A 51 1.43 3.29 16.28
N ASP A 52 0.21 3.74 15.99
CA ASP A 52 -1.01 2.92 16.10
C ASP A 52 -1.36 2.20 14.79
N LEU A 53 -0.86 2.71 13.66
CA LEU A 53 -1.06 2.18 12.31
C LEU A 53 0.22 2.38 11.48
N MET A 54 0.65 1.33 10.78
CA MET A 54 1.73 1.38 9.79
C MET A 54 1.13 1.32 8.38
N ILE A 55 1.37 2.36 7.59
CA ILE A 55 1.10 2.35 6.14
C ILE A 55 2.42 2.07 5.43
N ILE A 56 2.55 0.89 4.84
CA ILE A 56 3.78 0.45 4.17
C ILE A 56 3.63 0.50 2.66
N PHE A 57 4.57 1.21 2.01
CA PHE A 57 4.67 1.27 0.55
C PHE A 57 6.14 1.18 0.13
N THR A 58 6.78 0.09 0.52
CA THR A 58 8.17 -0.22 0.20
C THR A 58 8.26 -1.19 -0.99
N ARG A 59 9.46 -1.31 -1.56
CA ARG A 59 9.77 -2.26 -2.62
C ARG A 59 11.19 -2.77 -2.45
N PHE A 60 11.35 -4.09 -2.33
CA PHE A 60 12.63 -4.79 -2.28
C PHE A 60 13.68 -4.16 -1.36
N ARG A 61 13.27 -3.64 -0.20
CA ARG A 61 14.23 -3.11 0.77
C ARG A 61 15.06 -4.25 1.34
N ASN A 62 16.35 -3.98 1.51
CA ASN A 62 17.31 -4.83 2.20
C ASN A 62 17.90 -4.01 3.35
N LEU A 63 17.06 -3.69 4.34
CA LEU A 63 17.45 -2.80 5.43
C LEU A 63 18.41 -3.53 6.39
N PRO A 64 19.32 -2.79 7.06
CA PRO A 64 20.11 -3.30 8.16
C PRO A 64 19.25 -3.93 9.25
N ASP A 65 19.82 -4.87 10.00
CA ASP A 65 19.09 -5.66 11.00
C ASP A 65 18.48 -4.76 12.08
N GLU A 66 19.13 -3.65 12.45
CA GLU A 66 18.59 -2.67 13.41
C GLU A 66 17.30 -2.02 12.92
N GLN A 67 17.22 -1.68 11.63
CA GLN A 67 16.01 -1.11 11.02
C GLN A 67 14.93 -2.17 10.81
N MET A 68 15.30 -3.39 10.38
CA MET A 68 14.37 -4.51 10.31
C MET A 68 13.80 -4.89 11.69
N ALA A 69 14.60 -4.78 12.77
CA ALA A 69 14.14 -5.04 14.12
C ALA A 69 13.01 -4.11 14.57
N CYS A 70 12.99 -2.85 14.10
CA CYS A 70 11.88 -1.93 14.36
C CYS A 70 10.58 -2.41 13.69
N ILE A 71 10.67 -2.88 12.45
CA ILE A 71 9.54 -3.45 11.70
C ILE A 71 9.06 -4.76 12.35
N ASP A 72 9.99 -5.65 12.72
CA ASP A 72 9.66 -6.91 13.38
C ASP A 72 8.97 -6.69 14.72
N ARG A 73 9.42 -5.73 15.54
CA ARG A 73 8.71 -5.34 16.77
C ARG A 73 7.29 -4.84 16.48
N TYR A 74 7.10 -4.01 15.46
CA TYR A 74 5.76 -3.55 15.07
C TYR A 74 4.85 -4.72 14.68
N VAL A 75 5.32 -5.60 13.81
CA VAL A 75 4.58 -6.79 13.38
C VAL A 75 4.26 -7.68 14.59
N LYS A 76 5.25 -7.99 15.42
CA LYS A 76 5.03 -8.77 16.65
C LYS A 76 4.06 -8.11 17.62
N SER A 77 3.91 -6.79 17.61
CA SER A 77 2.93 -6.12 18.47
C SER A 77 1.46 -6.34 18.06
N GLY A 78 1.20 -6.97 16.90
CA GLY A 78 -0.16 -7.23 16.40
C GLY A 78 -0.95 -5.96 16.11
N LYS A 79 -0.28 -4.85 15.82
CA LYS A 79 -0.91 -3.56 15.46
C LYS A 79 -1.32 -3.56 13.98
N PRO A 80 -2.32 -2.76 13.58
CA PRO A 80 -2.84 -2.80 12.23
C PRO A 80 -1.85 -2.30 11.16
N ILE A 81 -2.02 -2.78 9.92
CA ILE A 81 -1.14 -2.49 8.78
C ILE A 81 -1.98 -2.16 7.54
N ILE A 82 -1.57 -1.15 6.77
CA ILE A 82 -2.03 -0.93 5.41
C ILE A 82 -0.88 -1.19 4.44
N GLY A 83 -1.04 -2.15 3.53
CA GLY A 83 -0.07 -2.45 2.47
C GLY A 83 -0.48 -1.84 1.14
N LEU A 84 0.37 -1.01 0.53
CA LEU A 84 0.12 -0.40 -0.78
C LEU A 84 1.05 -0.95 -1.86
N ARG A 85 0.45 -1.28 -3.01
CA ARG A 85 1.07 -1.73 -4.25
C ARG A 85 2.25 -2.66 -4.02
N THR A 86 3.48 -2.14 -4.07
CA THR A 86 4.68 -2.96 -4.05
C THR A 86 5.00 -3.55 -2.68
N ALA A 87 4.23 -3.23 -1.64
CA ALA A 87 4.40 -3.81 -0.32
C ALA A 87 4.21 -5.34 -0.29
N THR A 88 3.52 -5.93 -1.28
CA THR A 88 3.50 -7.39 -1.51
C THR A 88 4.90 -7.98 -1.67
N HIS A 89 5.88 -7.15 -2.04
CA HIS A 89 7.30 -7.49 -2.10
C HIS A 89 8.13 -6.38 -1.44
N ALA A 90 7.71 -5.98 -0.24
CA ALA A 90 8.35 -4.94 0.56
C ALA A 90 9.85 -5.16 0.76
N PHE A 91 10.27 -6.40 0.99
CA PHE A 91 11.63 -6.77 1.38
C PHE A 91 12.25 -7.81 0.43
N ASN A 92 13.55 -7.67 0.19
CA ASN A 92 14.38 -8.65 -0.53
C ASN A 92 15.67 -8.85 0.28
N ILE A 93 15.61 -9.76 1.24
CA ILE A 93 16.65 -9.93 2.27
C ILE A 93 17.40 -11.23 1.98
N PRO A 94 18.75 -11.19 1.92
CA PRO A 94 19.57 -12.40 1.73
C PRO A 94 19.30 -13.48 2.77
N ALA A 95 19.43 -14.75 2.36
CA ALA A 95 19.05 -15.91 3.17
C ALA A 95 19.89 -16.10 4.46
N ASP A 96 21.08 -15.50 4.52
CA ASP A 96 22.01 -15.54 5.65
C ASP A 96 21.79 -14.41 6.67
N ARG A 97 20.78 -13.55 6.48
CA ARG A 97 20.45 -12.43 7.38
C ARG A 97 19.39 -12.81 8.42
N ALA A 98 19.43 -12.15 9.58
CA ALA A 98 18.53 -12.41 10.70
C ALA A 98 17.03 -12.32 10.35
N PHE A 99 16.67 -11.46 9.40
CA PHE A 99 15.28 -11.24 8.96
C PHE A 99 14.97 -11.85 7.58
N ALA A 100 15.74 -12.84 7.12
CA ALA A 100 15.54 -13.50 5.82
C ALA A 100 14.10 -14.00 5.59
N ARG A 101 13.39 -14.42 6.65
CA ARG A 101 11.97 -14.82 6.57
C ARG A 101 11.03 -13.74 6.03
N TYR A 102 11.37 -12.46 6.18
CA TYR A 102 10.56 -11.35 5.66
C TYR A 102 10.69 -11.17 4.16
N SER A 103 11.74 -11.72 3.54
CA SER A 103 11.98 -11.60 2.10
C SER A 103 10.81 -12.13 1.29
N PHE A 104 10.38 -11.40 0.26
CA PHE A 104 9.20 -11.73 -0.56
C PHE A 104 9.20 -13.14 -1.18
N ASN A 105 10.39 -13.71 -1.34
CA ASN A 105 10.65 -15.04 -1.91
C ASN A 105 11.03 -16.09 -0.84
N SER A 106 10.83 -15.78 0.44
CA SER A 106 11.15 -16.70 1.54
C SER A 106 10.37 -18.00 1.43
N LYS A 107 11.01 -19.07 1.93
CA LYS A 107 10.46 -20.43 2.03
C LYS A 107 10.13 -20.84 3.46
N GLU A 108 10.69 -20.15 4.46
CA GLU A 108 10.34 -20.33 5.87
C GLU A 108 8.97 -19.73 6.15
N TRP A 109 8.83 -18.44 5.80
CA TRP A 109 7.54 -17.79 5.61
C TRP A 109 7.25 -17.82 4.12
N ASP A 110 6.41 -18.75 3.67
CA ASP A 110 6.10 -18.89 2.24
C ASP A 110 5.56 -17.56 1.67
N GLY A 111 6.32 -16.95 0.76
CA GLY A 111 6.01 -15.62 0.20
C GLY A 111 6.33 -14.43 1.11
N GLY A 112 7.02 -14.66 2.22
CA GLY A 112 7.53 -13.65 3.14
C GLY A 112 6.48 -12.74 3.75
N PHE A 113 6.90 -11.51 4.09
CA PHE A 113 6.02 -10.49 4.67
C PHE A 113 4.76 -10.27 3.84
N GLY A 114 4.90 -10.16 2.51
CA GLY A 114 3.77 -9.90 1.62
C GLY A 114 2.66 -10.94 1.77
N ARG A 115 3.00 -12.23 1.64
CA ARG A 115 1.97 -13.27 1.74
C ARG A 115 1.50 -13.52 3.17
N GLN A 116 2.41 -13.52 4.14
CA GLN A 116 2.05 -13.85 5.52
C GLN A 116 1.24 -12.74 6.20
N ILE A 117 1.59 -11.48 5.95
CA ILE A 117 0.94 -10.33 6.60
C ILE A 117 -0.12 -9.71 5.68
N LEU A 118 0.22 -9.46 4.41
CA LEU A 118 -0.66 -8.73 3.50
C LEU A 118 -1.61 -9.63 2.72
N GLY A 119 -1.41 -10.95 2.73
CA GLY A 119 -2.25 -11.93 2.05
C GLY A 119 -1.76 -12.34 0.67
N GLU A 120 -0.79 -11.65 0.06
CA GLU A 120 -0.13 -12.14 -1.16
C GLU A 120 1.26 -11.51 -1.36
N THR A 121 2.15 -12.28 -1.98
CA THR A 121 3.47 -11.84 -2.44
C THR A 121 3.46 -11.51 -3.94
N TRP A 122 4.50 -10.84 -4.42
CA TRP A 122 4.64 -10.57 -5.85
C TRP A 122 4.69 -11.86 -6.69
N ILE A 123 3.87 -11.91 -7.75
CA ILE A 123 3.83 -12.98 -8.74
C ILE A 123 4.21 -12.41 -10.10
N SER A 124 3.32 -11.61 -10.67
CA SER A 124 3.47 -11.02 -12.00
C SER A 124 2.45 -9.90 -12.22
N HIS A 125 2.60 -9.21 -13.34
CA HIS A 125 1.55 -8.36 -13.89
C HIS A 125 0.47 -9.24 -14.55
N HIS A 126 -0.79 -8.97 -14.24
CA HIS A 126 -1.97 -9.58 -14.89
C HIS A 126 -2.42 -8.74 -16.08
N GLY A 127 -2.47 -7.41 -15.91
CA GLY A 127 -2.61 -6.46 -17.00
C GLY A 127 -1.30 -6.27 -17.78
N ALA A 128 -1.40 -5.83 -19.03
CA ALA A 128 -0.26 -5.45 -19.84
C ALA A 128 0.34 -4.14 -19.30
N HIS A 129 1.54 -4.23 -18.73
CA HIS A 129 2.22 -3.12 -18.08
C HIS A 129 2.35 -1.89 -18.99
N ASN A 130 2.00 -0.71 -18.46
CA ASN A 130 1.96 0.59 -19.15
C ASN A 130 1.05 0.67 -20.39
N LYS A 131 0.15 -0.31 -20.59
CA LYS A 131 -0.79 -0.33 -21.72
C LYS A 131 -2.24 -0.49 -21.27
N GLU A 132 -2.45 -1.29 -20.23
CA GLU A 132 -3.75 -1.56 -19.63
C GLU A 132 -3.81 -0.94 -18.22
N SER A 133 -4.97 -0.40 -17.85
CA SER A 133 -5.22 0.22 -16.54
C SER A 133 -6.20 -0.60 -15.70
N THR A 134 -6.35 -0.20 -14.44
CA THR A 134 -7.21 -0.89 -13.46
C THR A 134 -8.42 -0.03 -13.13
N ARG A 135 -9.62 -0.54 -13.40
CA ARG A 135 -10.87 -0.04 -12.79
C ARG A 135 -11.23 -0.93 -11.61
N GLY A 136 -11.35 -0.34 -10.43
CA GLY A 136 -11.84 -1.02 -9.24
C GLY A 136 -13.35 -1.21 -9.30
N VAL A 137 -13.80 -2.44 -9.09
CA VAL A 137 -15.20 -2.84 -8.98
C VAL A 137 -15.41 -3.40 -7.58
N ILE A 138 -16.40 -2.94 -6.84
CA ILE A 138 -16.70 -3.48 -5.50
C ILE A 138 -17.04 -4.96 -5.64
N ALA A 139 -16.40 -5.80 -4.82
CA ALA A 139 -16.64 -7.24 -4.84
C ALA A 139 -18.10 -7.54 -4.44
N PRO A 140 -18.77 -8.53 -5.06
CA PRO A 140 -20.14 -8.87 -4.73
C PRO A 140 -20.33 -9.13 -3.23
N GLY A 141 -21.33 -8.49 -2.63
CA GLY A 141 -21.66 -8.61 -1.20
C GLY A 141 -20.86 -7.68 -0.28
N MET A 142 -19.91 -6.91 -0.81
CA MET A 142 -19.08 -5.98 -0.03
C MET A 142 -19.57 -4.53 -0.10
N GLU A 143 -20.71 -4.27 -0.73
CA GLU A 143 -21.24 -2.91 -1.01
C GLU A 143 -21.47 -2.09 0.27
N ASN A 144 -21.75 -2.78 1.39
CA ASN A 144 -21.97 -2.16 2.69
C ASN A 144 -20.73 -2.16 3.60
N HIS A 145 -19.59 -2.67 3.14
CA HIS A 145 -18.37 -2.72 3.95
C HIS A 145 -17.89 -1.28 4.25
N PRO A 146 -17.53 -0.94 5.51
CA PRO A 146 -17.17 0.45 5.87
C PRO A 146 -16.07 1.06 5.02
N ILE A 147 -15.10 0.25 4.59
CA ILE A 147 -13.99 0.70 3.73
C ILE A 147 -14.46 1.23 2.37
N VAL A 148 -15.50 0.65 1.76
CA VAL A 148 -15.94 1.03 0.41
C VAL A 148 -16.98 2.17 0.41
N ARG A 149 -17.33 2.69 1.60
CA ARG A 149 -18.32 3.75 1.78
C ARG A 149 -17.92 5.01 1.01
N GLY A 150 -18.77 5.40 0.05
CA GLY A 150 -18.56 6.58 -0.80
C GLY A 150 -17.38 6.45 -1.77
N CYS A 151 -16.86 5.25 -2.01
CA CYS A 151 -15.75 5.01 -2.91
C CYS A 151 -16.25 4.76 -4.33
N GLU A 152 -16.60 5.82 -5.05
CA GLU A 152 -16.93 5.75 -6.48
C GLU A 152 -15.65 5.91 -7.34
N ASP A 153 -15.66 5.43 -8.59
CA ASP A 153 -14.60 5.69 -9.58
C ASP A 153 -13.16 5.35 -9.11
N ILE A 154 -13.02 4.21 -8.43
CA ILE A 154 -11.71 3.64 -8.14
C ILE A 154 -11.04 3.31 -9.46
N TRP A 155 -9.98 4.04 -9.79
CA TRP A 155 -9.23 3.84 -11.02
C TRP A 155 -7.77 4.24 -10.83
N GLY A 156 -6.87 3.54 -11.52
CA GLY A 156 -5.47 3.91 -11.57
C GLY A 156 -4.89 3.61 -12.95
N PRO A 157 -4.03 4.49 -13.50
CA PRO A 157 -3.28 4.25 -14.74
C PRO A 157 -2.13 3.26 -14.48
N THR A 158 -2.47 2.14 -13.87
CA THR A 158 -1.57 1.07 -13.54
C THR A 158 -2.25 -0.25 -13.79
N ASP A 159 -1.47 -1.22 -14.23
CA ASP A 159 -1.94 -2.55 -14.54
C ASP A 159 -2.26 -3.35 -13.26
N VAL A 160 -3.19 -4.30 -13.40
CA VAL A 160 -3.61 -5.24 -12.35
C VAL A 160 -2.49 -6.23 -12.07
N TYR A 161 -2.27 -6.56 -10.80
CA TYR A 161 -1.33 -7.61 -10.38
C TYR A 161 -2.00 -8.97 -10.32
N THR A 162 -1.25 -10.02 -10.65
CA THR A 162 -1.68 -11.40 -10.44
C THR A 162 -1.65 -11.73 -8.95
N VAL A 163 -2.70 -12.35 -8.45
CA VAL A 163 -2.78 -12.94 -7.10
C VAL A 163 -3.24 -14.40 -7.19
N ARG A 164 -2.88 -15.24 -6.24
CA ARG A 164 -3.43 -16.61 -6.16
C ARG A 164 -4.87 -16.57 -5.68
N LEU A 165 -5.72 -17.36 -6.34
CA LEU A 165 -7.11 -17.55 -5.95
C LEU A 165 -7.32 -18.99 -5.43
N PRO A 166 -8.07 -19.18 -4.33
CA PRO A 166 -8.54 -18.13 -3.41
C PRO A 166 -7.38 -17.43 -2.68
N LEU A 167 -7.60 -16.18 -2.25
CA LEU A 167 -6.65 -15.50 -1.35
C LEU A 167 -6.51 -16.32 -0.03
N PRO A 168 -5.35 -16.31 0.64
CA PRO A 168 -5.07 -17.23 1.73
C PRO A 168 -5.70 -16.82 3.07
N GLY A 169 -6.03 -17.83 3.87
CA GLY A 169 -6.55 -17.65 5.22
C GLY A 169 -7.91 -16.96 5.22
N ASP A 170 -8.03 -15.93 6.06
CA ASP A 170 -9.22 -15.10 6.26
C ASP A 170 -9.29 -13.88 5.32
N SER A 171 -8.52 -13.88 4.23
CA SER A 171 -8.49 -12.75 3.32
C SER A 171 -9.86 -12.55 2.65
N GLN A 172 -10.40 -11.34 2.71
CA GLN A 172 -11.69 -10.99 2.11
C GLN A 172 -11.52 -9.94 1.00
N PRO A 173 -11.68 -10.32 -0.28
CA PRO A 173 -11.70 -9.35 -1.38
C PRO A 173 -12.78 -8.29 -1.18
N LEU A 174 -12.39 -7.01 -1.28
CA LEU A 174 -13.30 -5.86 -1.22
C LEU A 174 -13.47 -5.17 -2.57
N VAL A 175 -12.38 -5.11 -3.35
CA VAL A 175 -12.36 -4.50 -4.68
C VAL A 175 -11.66 -5.45 -5.64
N LEU A 176 -12.33 -5.75 -6.76
CA LEU A 176 -11.82 -6.49 -7.90
C LEU A 176 -11.27 -5.52 -8.95
N GLY A 177 -10.20 -5.89 -9.62
CA GLY A 177 -9.57 -5.11 -10.69
C GLY A 177 -10.08 -5.57 -12.05
N GLN A 178 -10.92 -4.75 -12.67
CA GLN A 178 -11.28 -4.87 -14.06
C GLN A 178 -10.18 -4.23 -14.92
N VAL A 179 -9.55 -5.06 -15.75
CA VAL A 179 -8.55 -4.62 -16.73
C VAL A 179 -9.24 -3.84 -17.85
N LEU A 180 -8.77 -2.63 -18.13
CA LEU A 180 -9.23 -1.80 -19.26
C LEU A 180 -8.28 -1.92 -20.46
N THR A 181 -8.79 -1.68 -21.67
CA THR A 181 -8.00 -1.78 -22.91
C THR A 181 -6.91 -0.71 -23.05
N GLY A 182 -6.98 0.36 -22.25
CA GLY A 182 -6.06 1.49 -22.32
C GLY A 182 -5.81 2.13 -20.96
N MET A 183 -5.27 3.35 -20.98
CA MET A 183 -4.78 4.10 -19.81
C MET A 183 -5.66 5.30 -19.45
N SER A 184 -6.92 5.31 -19.90
CA SER A 184 -7.95 6.29 -19.54
C SER A 184 -9.03 5.62 -18.70
N PRO A 185 -9.63 6.31 -17.71
CA PRO A 185 -10.77 5.79 -16.96
C PRO A 185 -11.99 5.50 -17.84
N HIS A 186 -12.06 6.08 -19.05
CA HIS A 186 -13.17 5.87 -19.98
C HIS A 186 -12.92 4.75 -21.00
N ASP A 187 -11.74 4.15 -21.00
CA ASP A 187 -11.46 3.02 -21.89
C ASP A 187 -12.35 1.82 -21.53
N PRO A 188 -12.81 1.04 -22.52
CA PRO A 188 -13.68 -0.09 -22.27
C PRO A 188 -12.94 -1.20 -21.50
N PRO A 189 -13.68 -2.06 -20.76
CA PRO A 189 -13.13 -3.28 -20.21
C PRO A 189 -12.52 -4.15 -21.31
N LEU A 190 -11.34 -4.71 -21.04
CA LEU A 190 -10.72 -5.69 -21.92
C LEU A 190 -11.58 -6.96 -21.98
N SER A 191 -11.84 -7.45 -23.19
CA SER A 191 -12.53 -8.72 -23.40
C SER A 191 -11.60 -9.92 -23.16
N GLY A 192 -12.17 -11.06 -22.79
CA GLY A 192 -11.44 -12.32 -22.62
C GLY A 192 -11.03 -12.62 -21.17
N PRO A 193 -10.10 -13.59 -20.98
CA PRO A 193 -9.94 -14.29 -19.70
C PRO A 193 -9.35 -13.44 -18.58
N LYS A 194 -8.76 -12.27 -18.87
CA LYS A 194 -8.19 -11.40 -17.82
C LYS A 194 -9.26 -10.80 -16.90
N ASN A 195 -10.51 -10.72 -17.33
CA ASN A 195 -11.61 -10.21 -16.50
C ASN A 195 -12.56 -11.32 -16.03
N ASP A 196 -12.21 -12.60 -16.24
CA ASP A 196 -13.06 -13.75 -15.91
C ASP A 196 -12.22 -14.92 -15.33
N PRO A 197 -12.03 -14.99 -13.98
CA PRO A 197 -12.47 -13.99 -13.00
C PRO A 197 -11.54 -12.77 -12.95
N MET A 198 -12.07 -11.63 -12.46
CA MET A 198 -11.23 -10.48 -12.10
C MET A 198 -10.36 -10.79 -10.88
N MET A 199 -9.14 -10.23 -10.87
CA MET A 199 -8.23 -10.35 -9.72
C MET A 199 -8.65 -9.39 -8.60
N PRO A 200 -8.63 -9.79 -7.32
CA PRO A 200 -8.68 -8.86 -6.20
C PRO A 200 -7.55 -7.81 -6.28
N VAL A 201 -7.90 -6.54 -6.13
CA VAL A 201 -6.95 -5.41 -6.06
C VAL A 201 -7.01 -4.67 -4.73
N ALA A 202 -8.03 -4.92 -3.92
CA ALA A 202 -8.03 -4.55 -2.51
C ALA A 202 -8.77 -5.59 -1.66
N TRP A 203 -8.23 -5.92 -0.49
CA TRP A 203 -8.80 -6.91 0.42
C TRP A 203 -8.41 -6.63 1.87
N THR A 204 -9.17 -7.18 2.80
CA THR A 204 -8.82 -7.22 4.22
C THR A 204 -8.23 -8.58 4.57
N LYS A 205 -7.46 -8.61 5.65
CA LYS A 205 -6.89 -9.82 6.25
C LYS A 205 -6.63 -9.58 7.74
N THR A 206 -6.50 -10.62 8.54
CA THR A 206 -5.87 -10.51 9.87
C THR A 206 -4.57 -11.29 9.95
N TYR A 207 -3.72 -10.89 10.91
CA TYR A 207 -2.51 -11.62 11.26
C TYR A 207 -2.34 -11.64 12.77
N GLN A 208 -1.59 -12.62 13.27
CA GLN A 208 -1.34 -12.79 14.69
C GLN A 208 0.05 -12.23 15.05
N GLY A 209 0.07 -11.25 15.95
CA GLY A 209 1.28 -10.82 16.63
C GLY A 209 1.65 -11.76 17.78
N GLU A 210 2.71 -11.43 18.50
CA GLU A 210 3.06 -12.06 19.77
C GLU A 210 1.95 -11.86 20.82
N ASN A 211 1.90 -12.77 21.79
CA ASN A 211 0.89 -12.80 22.86
C ASN A 211 -0.56 -12.93 22.36
N GLY A 212 -0.75 -13.37 21.11
CA GLY A 212 -2.05 -13.67 20.53
C GLY A 212 -2.86 -12.45 20.08
N LYS A 213 -2.29 -11.24 20.12
CA LYS A 213 -2.97 -10.04 19.63
C LYS A 213 -3.15 -10.11 18.12
N VAL A 214 -4.38 -9.84 17.66
CA VAL A 214 -4.76 -9.90 16.24
C VAL A 214 -4.70 -8.50 15.63
N GLY A 215 -3.87 -8.35 14.59
CA GLY A 215 -3.78 -7.12 13.81
C GLY A 215 -4.69 -7.15 12.59
N ARG A 216 -5.37 -6.03 12.32
CA ARG A 216 -6.17 -5.82 11.11
C ARG A 216 -5.31 -5.32 9.96
N VAL A 217 -5.48 -5.91 8.78
CA VAL A 217 -4.73 -5.56 7.58
C VAL A 217 -5.69 -5.17 6.47
N PHE A 218 -5.39 -4.06 5.81
CA PHE A 218 -5.94 -3.75 4.51
C PHE A 218 -4.81 -3.71 3.49
N THR A 219 -4.98 -4.42 2.39
CA THR A 219 -3.97 -4.47 1.32
C THR A 219 -4.61 -4.02 0.02
N THR A 220 -3.89 -3.22 -0.76
CA THR A 220 -4.24 -2.97 -2.16
C THR A 220 -3.03 -3.10 -3.06
N THR A 221 -3.21 -3.69 -4.24
CA THR A 221 -2.20 -3.72 -5.31
C THR A 221 -2.20 -2.44 -6.14
N MET A 222 -3.10 -1.49 -5.84
CA MET A 222 -3.11 -0.12 -6.35
C MET A 222 -2.33 0.80 -5.40
N GLY A 223 -2.16 2.06 -5.79
CA GLY A 223 -1.63 3.10 -4.90
C GLY A 223 -0.29 3.68 -5.35
N ALA A 224 0.11 3.49 -6.62
CA ALA A 224 1.14 4.36 -7.19
C ALA A 224 0.70 5.82 -7.06
N ALA A 225 1.65 6.76 -7.01
CA ALA A 225 1.31 8.18 -6.83
C ALA A 225 0.28 8.68 -7.86
N VAL A 226 0.41 8.25 -9.13
CA VAL A 226 -0.55 8.56 -10.20
C VAL A 226 -1.93 7.93 -10.00
N ASP A 227 -2.03 6.78 -9.34
CA ASP A 227 -3.33 6.16 -9.00
C ASP A 227 -4.08 7.05 -7.99
N LEU A 228 -3.36 7.73 -7.09
CA LEU A 228 -3.97 8.59 -6.08
C LEU A 228 -4.52 9.91 -6.63
N LYS A 229 -4.50 10.11 -7.95
CA LYS A 229 -5.37 11.11 -8.59
C LYS A 229 -6.85 10.73 -8.47
N SER A 230 -7.17 9.43 -8.46
CA SER A 230 -8.54 8.94 -8.22
C SER A 230 -9.00 9.34 -6.81
N GLU A 231 -10.12 10.05 -6.76
CA GLU A 231 -10.80 10.42 -5.51
C GLU A 231 -11.30 9.16 -4.78
N GLY A 232 -11.90 8.22 -5.51
CA GLY A 232 -12.36 6.94 -4.98
C GLY A 232 -11.26 6.14 -4.30
N LEU A 233 -10.09 6.05 -4.92
CA LEU A 233 -8.95 5.34 -4.32
C LEU A 233 -8.43 6.07 -3.08
N ARG A 234 -8.31 7.40 -3.10
CA ARG A 234 -7.93 8.16 -1.89
C ARG A 234 -8.92 7.92 -0.75
N ARG A 235 -10.21 7.92 -1.02
CA ARG A 235 -11.26 7.65 -0.03
C ARG A 235 -11.19 6.23 0.51
N LEU A 236 -10.94 5.25 -0.35
CA LEU A 236 -10.73 3.85 0.05
C LEU A 236 -9.59 3.75 1.09
N LEU A 237 -8.47 4.43 0.86
CA LEU A 237 -7.33 4.43 1.78
C LEU A 237 -7.61 5.16 3.09
N VAL A 238 -8.33 6.27 3.06
CA VAL A 238 -8.75 6.98 4.28
C VAL A 238 -9.70 6.12 5.11
N ASN A 239 -10.72 5.54 4.49
CA ASN A 239 -11.66 4.64 5.18
C ASN A 239 -10.95 3.40 5.73
N ALA A 240 -9.96 2.86 4.99
CA ALA A 240 -9.14 1.75 5.46
C ALA A 240 -8.34 2.12 6.72
N ALA A 241 -7.82 3.35 6.83
CA ALA A 241 -7.14 3.80 8.05
C ALA A 241 -8.06 3.74 9.28
N TYR A 242 -9.27 4.31 9.16
CA TYR A 242 -10.28 4.23 10.22
C TYR A 242 -10.63 2.77 10.58
N TRP A 243 -10.90 1.93 9.58
CA TRP A 243 -11.26 0.52 9.80
C TRP A 243 -10.14 -0.28 10.47
N CYS A 244 -8.91 -0.09 10.01
CA CYS A 244 -7.72 -0.73 10.59
C CYS A 244 -7.56 -0.38 12.08
N MET A 245 -7.89 0.84 12.46
CA MET A 245 -7.82 1.33 13.84
C MET A 245 -9.08 1.04 14.68
N GLY A 246 -10.09 0.35 14.12
CA GLY A 246 -11.34 0.05 14.84
C GLY A 246 -12.22 1.27 15.09
N MET A 247 -12.22 2.21 14.14
CA MET A 247 -12.93 3.49 14.21
C MET A 247 -13.98 3.60 13.09
N GLU A 248 -14.65 2.49 12.73
CA GLU A 248 -15.62 2.42 11.63
C GLU A 248 -16.82 3.35 11.85
N ASP A 249 -17.20 3.57 13.11
CA ASP A 249 -18.24 4.49 13.55
C ASP A 249 -17.89 5.96 13.26
N LYS A 250 -16.60 6.27 13.15
CA LYS A 250 -16.08 7.61 12.85
C LYS A 250 -15.85 7.85 11.37
N ILE A 251 -16.04 6.85 10.50
CA ILE A 251 -15.95 7.03 9.04
C ILE A 251 -17.12 7.91 8.59
N PRO A 252 -16.87 9.14 8.08
CA PRO A 252 -17.94 9.99 7.59
C PRO A 252 -18.70 9.32 6.43
N PRO A 253 -19.97 9.69 6.16
CA PRO A 253 -20.69 9.19 4.99
C PRO A 253 -19.92 9.35 3.67
N ARG A 254 -19.17 10.45 3.57
CA ARG A 254 -18.21 10.72 2.50
C ARG A 254 -16.97 11.37 3.10
N ALA A 255 -15.92 10.61 3.36
CA ALA A 255 -14.68 11.15 3.90
C ALA A 255 -14.07 12.20 2.94
N ASP A 256 -13.65 13.34 3.48
CA ASP A 256 -12.96 14.39 2.73
C ASP A 256 -11.56 13.89 2.34
N VAL A 257 -11.32 13.79 1.04
CA VAL A 257 -10.04 13.34 0.49
C VAL A 257 -9.45 14.35 -0.49
N GLU A 258 -9.89 15.59 -0.41
CA GLU A 258 -9.29 16.69 -1.16
C GLU A 258 -7.81 16.82 -0.78
N THR A 259 -6.94 16.93 -1.80
CA THR A 259 -5.50 17.04 -1.55
C THR A 259 -5.20 18.33 -0.78
N VAL A 260 -4.22 18.26 0.12
CA VAL A 260 -3.76 19.44 0.85
C VAL A 260 -2.59 20.04 0.09
N GLY A 261 -2.89 21.08 -0.68
CA GLY A 261 -1.96 21.69 -1.62
C GLY A 261 -1.92 20.97 -2.97
N PRO A 262 -1.08 21.46 -3.91
CA PRO A 262 -0.96 20.89 -5.25
C PRO A 262 -0.51 19.43 -5.23
N TYR A 263 -1.12 18.60 -6.07
CA TYR A 263 -0.73 17.21 -6.24
C TYR A 263 -0.57 16.85 -7.72
N GLU A 264 0.66 16.99 -8.20
CA GLU A 264 1.06 16.64 -9.56
C GLU A 264 2.09 15.52 -9.49
N PRO A 265 1.69 14.25 -9.28
CA PRO A 265 2.62 13.17 -9.12
C PRO A 265 3.37 12.85 -10.41
N SER A 266 4.65 12.53 -10.30
CA SER A 266 5.43 12.03 -11.44
C SER A 266 5.00 10.60 -11.81
N TYR A 267 5.15 10.25 -13.09
CA TYR A 267 4.93 8.88 -13.53
C TYR A 267 6.01 7.95 -12.97
N PHE A 268 5.64 6.72 -12.64
CA PHE A 268 6.58 5.75 -12.10
C PHE A 268 7.53 5.24 -13.19
N GLY A 269 8.77 4.98 -12.80
CA GLY A 269 9.84 4.54 -13.69
C GLY A 269 11.16 4.48 -12.92
N PHE A 270 12.01 3.51 -13.24
CA PHE A 270 13.29 3.32 -12.56
C PHE A 270 14.19 4.55 -12.76
N GLY A 271 14.69 5.13 -11.68
CA GLY A 271 15.52 6.35 -11.73
C GLY A 271 14.82 7.66 -12.11
N ALA A 272 13.53 7.64 -12.44
CA ALA A 272 12.79 8.82 -12.90
C ALA A 272 12.10 9.63 -11.77
N PHE A 273 12.52 9.45 -10.51
CA PHE A 273 11.99 10.22 -9.36
C PHE A 273 12.58 11.64 -9.37
N ARG A 274 11.92 12.55 -8.65
CA ARG A 274 12.42 13.93 -8.48
C ARG A 274 13.66 13.93 -7.59
N LYS A 275 14.75 14.52 -8.06
CA LYS A 275 16.04 14.59 -7.35
C LYS A 275 16.16 15.85 -6.49
N GLY A 276 17.06 15.85 -5.51
CA GLY A 276 17.33 17.02 -4.67
C GLY A 276 16.30 17.28 -3.57
N LEU A 277 15.25 16.46 -3.48
CA LEU A 277 14.19 16.62 -2.48
C LEU A 277 14.62 15.99 -1.15
N ARG A 278 14.23 16.63 -0.06
CA ARG A 278 14.46 16.21 1.33
C ARG A 278 13.11 16.08 2.05
N PRO A 279 13.03 15.35 3.19
CA PRO A 279 11.78 15.20 3.94
C PRO A 279 11.08 16.52 4.27
N LYS A 280 11.85 17.58 4.58
CA LYS A 280 11.34 18.92 4.88
C LYS A 280 10.57 19.55 3.72
N ASP A 281 10.87 19.19 2.47
CA ASP A 281 10.20 19.75 1.30
C ASP A 281 8.77 19.19 1.14
N TYR A 282 8.47 18.10 1.85
CA TYR A 282 7.14 17.51 1.96
C TYR A 282 6.43 17.85 3.27
N ALA A 283 7.05 18.66 4.13
CA ALA A 283 6.46 19.06 5.40
C ALA A 283 5.08 19.72 5.21
N MET A 284 4.25 19.59 6.23
CA MET A 284 3.01 20.36 6.31
C MET A 284 3.36 21.77 6.76
N GLU A 285 2.93 22.78 6.01
CA GLU A 285 2.80 24.14 6.53
C GLU A 285 1.79 24.19 7.69
#